data_AF-A0A5C6XBP3-F1
#
_entry.id   AF-A0A5C6XBP3-F1
#
_cell.length_a   1.000
_cell.length_b   1.000
_cell.length_c   1.000
_cell.angle_alpha   90.00
_cell.angle_beta   90.00
_cell.angle_gamma   90.00
#
_symmetry.space_group_name_H-M   'P 1'
#
loop_
_entity.id
_entity.type
_entity.pdbx_description
1 polymer ?
#
loop_
_entity_poly.entity_id
_entity_poly.type
_entity_poly.pdbx_seq_one_letter_code
_entity_poly.pdbx_strand_id
1 'polypeptide(L)'
;MTSRIFSGRLPFALIGVAALAIVSSAGCAFTDGEPWGWVDVSVQNAGLTDSPSPHIEAITLEVTSIRLLSEGGATTSSDSSEELDPANPPPGFSLCHGGHCHADDGRLVPYDEVLQESAGGPQVVSARPLDATLDTDDSAQERLKVTRRGAVTQVEVELGALELQGALTHEGQTRAYRANVPVRGLRLSSPIDLQFDASSPFEQWLDLRIGLNEDIVEGLDLSETEVEEDGTVRITNTRNRAIAEQLLERVAQHLALTPSPS
;
A
#
# COMPACT_ATOMS: atom_id res chain seq x y z
N MET A 1 60.79 38.90 -32.25
CA MET A 1 61.73 40.00 -31.93
C MET A 1 61.23 40.70 -30.67
N THR A 2 62.04 40.68 -29.60
CA THR A 2 62.15 41.65 -28.48
C THR A 2 60.86 42.03 -27.71
N SER A 3 60.75 42.05 -26.38
CA SER A 3 61.75 42.31 -25.33
C SER A 3 61.12 42.15 -23.92
N ARG A 4 61.89 41.57 -23.00
CA ARG A 4 62.15 41.96 -21.59
C ARG A 4 61.02 42.17 -20.56
N ILE A 5 60.97 41.21 -19.62
CA ILE A 5 61.27 41.29 -18.17
C ILE A 5 60.98 42.62 -17.43
N PHE A 6 60.14 42.54 -16.38
CA PHE A 6 60.41 43.23 -15.11
C PHE A 6 59.95 42.40 -13.91
N SER A 7 60.92 42.04 -13.06
CA SER A 7 60.73 41.50 -11.71
C SER A 7 60.38 42.64 -10.75
N GLY A 8 59.35 42.44 -9.92
CA GLY A 8 59.06 43.27 -8.76
C GLY A 8 58.76 42.38 -7.55
N ARG A 9 59.73 42.23 -6.65
CA ARG A 9 59.51 41.73 -5.29
C ARG A 9 58.95 42.88 -4.44
N LEU A 10 57.88 42.62 -3.70
CA LEU A 10 57.47 43.44 -2.55
C LEU A 10 57.35 42.55 -1.32
N PRO A 11 57.87 42.99 -0.15
CA PRO A 11 57.90 42.22 1.08
C PRO A 11 56.82 42.68 2.08
N PHE A 12 56.63 41.87 3.14
CA PHE A 12 56.00 42.20 4.42
C PHE A 12 54.53 42.67 4.45
N ALA A 13 53.66 41.86 5.06
CA ALA A 13 52.92 42.27 6.28
C ALA A 13 52.16 41.07 6.89
N LEU A 14 52.65 40.61 8.04
CA LEU A 14 51.89 39.88 9.04
C LEU A 14 50.78 40.80 9.58
N ILE A 15 49.51 40.43 9.37
CA ILE A 15 48.39 40.89 10.20
C ILE A 15 47.54 39.67 10.50
N GLY A 16 47.62 39.21 11.74
CA GLY A 16 46.67 38.24 12.28
C GLY A 16 45.40 38.95 12.72
N VAL A 17 44.25 38.40 12.35
CA VAL A 17 43.01 38.50 13.12
C VAL A 17 42.36 37.13 13.06
N ALA A 18 42.30 36.47 14.23
CA ALA A 18 41.57 35.26 14.45
C ALA A 18 40.07 35.52 14.21
N ALA A 19 39.56 35.10 13.05
CA ALA A 19 38.13 34.98 12.82
C ALA A 19 37.67 33.69 13.51
N LEU A 20 37.26 33.84 14.78
CA LEU A 20 36.56 32.81 15.53
C LEU A 20 35.24 32.55 14.79
N ALA A 21 35.24 31.51 13.95
CA ALA A 21 34.07 31.02 13.25
C ALA A 21 33.11 30.46 14.30
N ILE A 22 32.21 31.30 14.78
CA ILE A 22 31.00 30.90 15.48
C ILE A 22 30.12 30.23 14.42
N VAL A 23 30.43 28.98 14.10
CA VAL A 23 29.49 28.08 13.43
C VAL A 23 28.49 27.71 14.51
N SER A 24 27.52 28.59 14.71
CA SER A 24 26.30 28.30 15.43
C SER A 24 25.68 27.09 14.75
N SER A 25 25.88 25.91 15.35
CA SER A 25 25.09 24.73 15.10
C SER A 25 23.65 25.08 15.48
N ALA A 26 22.94 25.69 14.53
CA ALA A 26 21.49 25.71 14.52
C ALA A 26 21.07 24.24 14.42
N GLY A 27 20.93 23.59 15.58
CA GLY A 27 20.17 22.37 15.69
C GLY A 27 18.75 22.74 15.30
N CYS A 28 18.43 22.59 14.02
CA CYS A 28 17.08 22.56 13.53
C CYS A 28 16.41 21.38 14.22
N ALA A 29 15.83 21.62 15.40
CA ALA A 29 14.83 20.72 15.92
C ALA A 29 13.70 20.75 14.88
N PHE A 30 13.46 19.62 14.23
CA PHE A 30 12.30 19.41 13.37
C PHE A 30 11.09 19.95 14.09
N THR A 31 10.28 20.78 13.42
CA THR A 31 9.03 21.23 14.03
C THR A 31 8.12 20.02 14.24
N ASP A 32 7.38 19.99 15.34
CA ASP A 32 6.46 18.89 15.64
C ASP A 32 5.55 18.64 14.43
N GLY A 33 5.69 17.47 13.81
CA GLY A 33 4.87 17.03 12.66
C GLY A 33 5.54 17.13 11.28
N GLU A 34 6.80 17.53 11.15
CA GLU A 34 7.53 17.37 9.88
C GLU A 34 7.71 15.88 9.54
N PRO A 35 7.53 15.48 8.27
CA PRO A 35 7.73 14.09 7.87
C PRO A 35 9.21 13.69 7.88
N TRP A 36 9.48 12.42 8.16
CA TRP A 36 10.80 11.81 7.92
C TRP A 36 11.08 11.63 6.44
N GLY A 37 10.03 11.51 5.62
CA GLY A 37 10.13 11.48 4.17
C GLY A 37 8.77 11.29 3.50
N TRP A 38 8.82 11.12 2.18
CA TRP A 38 7.67 10.90 1.32
C TRP A 38 7.88 9.68 0.45
N VAL A 39 6.78 8.99 0.15
CA VAL A 39 6.74 7.94 -0.88
C VAL A 39 5.77 8.37 -1.96
N ASP A 40 6.26 8.50 -3.18
CA ASP A 40 5.42 8.59 -4.37
C ASP A 40 5.10 7.17 -4.82
N VAL A 41 3.82 6.78 -4.70
CA VAL A 41 3.33 5.45 -5.04
C VAL A 41 2.58 5.51 -6.37
N SER A 42 2.87 4.59 -7.27
CA SER A 42 2.10 4.34 -8.49
C SER A 42 1.46 2.95 -8.39
N VAL A 43 0.15 2.85 -8.56
CA VAL A 43 -0.59 1.58 -8.58
C VAL A 43 -1.11 1.36 -9.99
N GLN A 44 -0.67 0.28 -10.63
CA GLN A 44 -1.10 -0.13 -11.96
C GLN A 44 -2.03 -1.34 -11.90
N ASN A 45 -3.10 -1.34 -12.69
CA ASN A 45 -3.84 -2.55 -13.02
C ASN A 45 -3.10 -3.30 -14.14
N ALA A 46 -2.40 -4.38 -13.81
CA ALA A 46 -1.64 -5.19 -14.74
C ALA A 46 -2.48 -6.22 -15.51
N GLY A 47 -3.79 -6.29 -15.25
CA GLY A 47 -4.67 -7.29 -15.85
C GLY A 47 -4.24 -8.71 -15.50
N LEU A 48 -3.98 -9.54 -16.53
CA LEU A 48 -3.45 -10.90 -16.38
C LEU A 48 -1.93 -10.90 -16.48
N THR A 49 -1.25 -11.44 -15.47
CA THR A 49 0.22 -11.31 -15.32
C THR A 49 1.00 -12.49 -15.91
N ASP A 50 0.52 -13.72 -15.75
CA ASP A 50 1.30 -14.93 -16.08
C ASP A 50 0.91 -15.58 -17.41
N SER A 51 -0.36 -15.48 -17.83
CA SER A 51 -0.83 -16.08 -19.07
C SER A 51 -2.06 -15.36 -19.62
N PRO A 52 -2.14 -15.15 -20.95
CA PRO A 52 -3.34 -14.61 -21.57
C PRO A 52 -4.51 -15.58 -21.37
N SER A 53 -5.64 -15.07 -20.89
CA SER A 53 -6.88 -15.81 -20.82
C SER A 53 -7.63 -15.67 -22.14
N PRO A 54 -8.17 -16.76 -22.73
CA PRO A 54 -9.10 -16.65 -23.85
C PRO A 54 -10.51 -16.22 -23.40
N HIS A 55 -10.77 -16.17 -22.09
CA HIS A 55 -12.08 -15.91 -21.51
C HIS A 55 -12.19 -14.50 -20.92
N ILE A 56 -11.11 -13.87 -20.50
CA ILE A 56 -11.09 -12.53 -19.91
C ILE A 56 -10.52 -11.54 -20.92
N GLU A 57 -11.34 -10.58 -21.33
CA GLU A 57 -10.98 -9.53 -22.28
C GLU A 57 -10.65 -8.20 -21.58
N ALA A 58 -11.36 -7.89 -20.49
CA ALA A 58 -11.15 -6.67 -19.73
C ALA A 58 -11.29 -6.91 -18.22
N ILE A 59 -10.45 -6.21 -17.45
CA ILE A 59 -10.44 -6.20 -15.99
C ILE A 59 -10.46 -4.73 -15.57
N THR A 60 -11.48 -4.32 -14.83
CA THR A 60 -11.56 -2.97 -14.24
C THR A 60 -11.55 -3.08 -12.73
N LEU A 61 -10.67 -2.30 -12.08
CA LEU A 61 -10.50 -2.26 -10.63
C LEU A 61 -10.94 -0.91 -10.08
N GLU A 62 -11.63 -0.91 -8.94
CA GLU A 62 -11.79 0.29 -8.11
C GLU A 62 -10.84 0.17 -6.91
N VAL A 63 -9.88 1.08 -6.80
CA VAL A 63 -8.94 1.16 -5.70
C VAL A 63 -9.35 2.29 -4.76
N THR A 64 -9.57 1.95 -3.50
CA THR A 64 -10.11 2.90 -2.51
C THR A 64 -9.02 3.54 -1.65
N SER A 65 -8.03 2.77 -1.21
CA SER A 65 -6.96 3.31 -0.35
C SER A 65 -5.65 2.57 -0.47
N ILE A 66 -4.56 3.26 -0.09
CA ILE A 66 -3.21 2.73 0.01
C ILE A 66 -2.69 2.98 1.44
N ARG A 67 -2.02 1.98 2.02
CA ARG A 67 -1.42 2.06 3.35
C ARG A 67 0.01 1.56 3.32
N LEU A 68 0.88 2.25 4.06
CA LEU A 68 2.23 1.82 4.36
C LEU A 68 2.26 1.31 5.79
N LEU A 69 2.85 0.13 5.97
CA LEU A 69 2.95 -0.53 7.26
C LEU A 69 4.41 -0.78 7.60
N SER A 70 4.72 -0.57 8.87
CA SER A 70 5.99 -0.92 9.49
C SER A 70 5.73 -2.09 10.40
N GLU A 71 6.51 -3.16 10.30
CA GLU A 71 6.55 -4.15 11.38
C GLU A 71 6.84 -3.41 12.68
N GLY A 72 5.96 -3.57 13.67
CA GLY A 72 6.18 -3.04 15.00
C GLY A 72 7.49 -3.64 15.49
N GLY A 73 8.57 -2.86 15.42
CA GLY A 73 9.79 -3.20 16.11
C GLY A 73 9.39 -3.27 17.58
N ALA A 74 9.30 -4.49 18.12
CA ALA A 74 9.27 -4.72 19.54
C ALA A 74 10.50 -4.00 20.09
N THR A 75 10.32 -2.73 20.46
CA THR A 75 11.34 -2.04 21.21
C THR A 75 11.41 -2.82 22.50
N THR A 76 12.45 -3.62 22.62
CA THR A 76 12.85 -4.31 23.85
C THR A 76 13.37 -3.28 24.85
N SER A 77 12.70 -2.13 24.95
CA SER A 77 12.82 -1.14 26.01
C SER A 77 12.10 -1.74 27.20
N SER A 78 12.82 -2.62 27.90
CA SER A 78 12.36 -3.37 29.06
C SER A 78 12.16 -2.47 30.30
N ASP A 79 11.78 -1.20 30.16
CA ASP A 79 11.83 -0.25 31.28
C ASP A 79 10.91 0.98 31.20
N SER A 80 9.85 0.95 30.41
CA SER A 80 8.72 1.88 30.61
C SER A 80 7.42 1.13 30.38
N SER A 81 6.63 0.98 31.42
CA SER A 81 5.22 0.60 31.35
C SER A 81 4.49 1.60 30.46
N GLU A 82 4.39 1.32 29.16
CA GLU A 82 3.47 2.02 28.28
C GLU A 82 2.06 1.75 28.81
N GLU A 83 1.48 2.73 29.46
CA GLU A 83 0.12 2.63 29.98
C GLU A 83 -0.83 2.84 28.80
N LEU A 84 -1.70 1.86 28.55
CA LEU A 84 -2.72 1.94 27.50
C LEU A 84 -3.63 3.13 27.78
N ASP A 85 -3.80 4.04 26.80
CA ASP A 85 -4.76 5.13 26.86
C ASP A 85 -6.16 4.63 26.46
N PRO A 86 -7.12 4.49 27.41
CA PRO A 86 -8.43 3.94 27.11
C PRO A 86 -9.27 4.85 26.19
N ALA A 87 -8.92 6.13 26.08
CA ALA A 87 -9.58 7.07 25.18
C ALA A 87 -9.13 6.91 23.71
N ASN A 88 -7.99 6.25 23.47
CA ASN A 88 -7.42 6.02 22.14
C ASN A 88 -6.98 4.54 22.01
N PRO A 89 -7.95 3.61 21.88
CA PRO A 89 -7.65 2.19 21.81
C PRO A 89 -6.83 1.84 20.55
N PRO A 90 -5.92 0.83 20.62
CA PRO A 90 -5.24 0.32 19.43
C PRO A 90 -6.21 -0.26 18.39
N PRO A 91 -5.82 -0.36 17.10
CA PRO A 91 -6.63 -0.99 16.08
C PRO A 91 -7.04 -2.43 16.45
N GLY A 92 -8.29 -2.81 16.17
CA GLY A 92 -8.85 -4.11 16.56
C GLY A 92 -9.48 -4.14 17.95
N PHE A 93 -9.37 -3.02 18.70
CA PHE A 93 -9.94 -2.86 20.03
C PHE A 93 -10.82 -1.61 20.12
N SER A 94 -11.85 -1.68 20.94
CA SER A 94 -12.78 -0.59 21.21
C SER A 94 -13.27 -0.63 22.65
N LEU A 95 -13.99 0.41 23.08
CA LEU A 95 -14.66 0.46 24.38
C LEU A 95 -13.73 0.12 25.56
N CYS A 96 -12.50 0.63 25.55
CA CYS A 96 -11.54 0.38 26.63
C CYS A 96 -11.99 1.06 27.93
N HIS A 97 -12.23 0.26 28.97
CA HIS A 97 -12.58 0.76 30.30
C HIS A 97 -12.30 -0.30 31.38
N GLY A 98 -12.04 0.13 32.61
CA GLY A 98 -11.91 -0.80 33.74
C GLY A 98 -10.79 -1.84 33.58
N GLY A 99 -9.71 -1.51 32.87
CA GLY A 99 -8.55 -2.38 32.69
C GLY A 99 -8.66 -3.39 31.54
N HIS A 100 -9.67 -3.29 30.67
CA HIS A 100 -9.81 -4.14 29.49
C HIS A 100 -10.44 -3.38 28.30
N CYS A 101 -10.31 -3.95 27.10
CA CYS A 101 -10.92 -3.49 25.86
C CYS A 101 -11.80 -4.59 25.26
N HIS A 102 -12.75 -4.20 24.41
CA HIS A 102 -13.49 -5.12 23.56
C HIS A 102 -12.70 -5.33 22.27
N ALA A 103 -12.31 -6.58 21.97
CA ALA A 103 -11.78 -6.93 20.67
C ALA A 103 -12.91 -7.03 19.64
N ASP A 104 -12.59 -6.83 18.35
CA ASP A 104 -13.56 -6.90 17.26
C ASP A 104 -14.17 -8.32 17.08
N ASP A 105 -13.50 -9.35 17.59
CA ASP A 105 -13.99 -10.74 17.65
C ASP A 105 -14.96 -11.02 18.82
N GLY A 106 -15.23 -10.01 19.65
CA GLY A 106 -16.13 -10.08 20.79
C GLY A 106 -15.48 -10.51 22.12
N ARG A 107 -14.17 -10.77 22.16
CA ARG A 107 -13.45 -11.01 23.43
C ARG A 107 -13.38 -9.72 24.27
N LEU A 108 -13.28 -9.90 25.59
CA LEU A 108 -12.85 -8.86 26.52
C LEU A 108 -11.38 -9.11 26.85
N VAL A 109 -10.51 -8.18 26.45
CA VAL A 109 -9.04 -8.36 26.49
C VAL A 109 -8.44 -7.38 27.50
N PRO A 110 -7.76 -7.85 28.56
CA PRO A 110 -7.06 -7.01 29.54
C PRO A 110 -6.04 -6.06 28.89
N TYR A 111 -5.79 -4.88 29.47
CA TYR A 111 -4.88 -3.89 28.85
C TYR A 111 -3.45 -4.39 28.62
N ASP A 112 -2.91 -5.21 29.51
CA ASP A 112 -1.59 -5.85 29.33
C ASP A 112 -1.57 -6.78 28.12
N GLU A 113 -2.64 -7.55 27.92
CA GLU A 113 -2.82 -8.40 26.74
C GLU A 113 -3.09 -7.57 25.48
N VAL A 114 -3.86 -6.48 25.55
CA VAL A 114 -4.05 -5.56 24.42
C VAL A 114 -2.72 -4.93 24.00
N LEU A 115 -1.91 -4.47 24.96
CA LEU A 115 -0.58 -3.94 24.67
C LEU A 115 0.31 -5.02 24.05
N GLN A 116 0.20 -6.26 24.51
CA GLN A 116 0.96 -7.38 23.95
C GLN A 116 0.50 -7.77 22.53
N GLU A 117 -0.82 -7.85 22.30
CA GLU A 117 -1.44 -8.11 20.98
C GLU A 117 -1.13 -6.95 20.02
N SER A 118 -1.14 -5.72 20.51
CA SER A 118 -0.89 -4.51 19.72
C SER A 118 0.60 -4.24 19.48
N ALA A 119 1.48 -4.72 20.36
CA ALA A 119 2.93 -4.61 20.22
C ALA A 119 3.51 -5.54 19.15
N GLY A 120 2.73 -6.52 18.65
CA GLY A 120 3.19 -7.51 17.66
C GLY A 120 2.69 -7.31 16.23
N GLY A 121 1.75 -6.40 15.99
CA GLY A 121 1.13 -6.21 14.68
C GLY A 121 1.81 -5.15 13.81
N PRO A 122 1.73 -5.26 12.47
CA PRO A 122 2.11 -4.18 11.56
C PRO A 122 1.39 -2.86 11.91
N GLN A 123 2.14 -1.78 12.01
CA GLN A 123 1.66 -0.45 12.36
C GLN A 123 1.51 0.39 11.09
N VAL A 124 0.33 0.98 10.87
CA VAL A 124 0.11 1.89 9.75
C VAL A 124 0.90 3.18 9.98
N VAL A 125 1.91 3.43 9.14
CA VAL A 125 2.74 4.65 9.21
C VAL A 125 2.25 5.76 8.27
N SER A 126 1.46 5.40 7.27
CA SER A 126 0.78 6.34 6.38
C SER A 126 -0.42 5.66 5.73
N ALA A 127 -1.51 6.40 5.52
CA ALA A 127 -2.68 5.95 4.79
C ALA A 127 -3.27 7.11 3.99
N ARG A 128 -3.69 6.83 2.75
CA ARG A 128 -4.33 7.80 1.87
C ARG A 128 -5.48 7.17 1.10
N PRO A 129 -6.62 7.87 0.93
CA PRO A 129 -7.61 7.49 -0.07
C PRO A 129 -6.99 7.68 -1.46
N LEU A 130 -7.30 6.79 -2.38
CA LEU A 130 -6.92 6.89 -3.80
C LEU A 130 -8.15 7.14 -4.68
N ASP A 131 -9.28 6.49 -4.37
CA ASP A 131 -10.58 6.61 -5.05
C ASP A 131 -10.45 6.62 -6.59
N ALA A 132 -9.75 5.62 -7.13
CA ALA A 132 -9.45 5.51 -8.56
C ALA A 132 -10.13 4.28 -9.19
N THR A 133 -10.62 4.44 -10.44
CA THR A 133 -11.02 3.34 -11.31
C THR A 133 -9.93 3.12 -12.36
N LEU A 134 -9.43 1.90 -12.46
CA LEU A 134 -8.31 1.52 -13.31
C LEU A 134 -8.77 0.44 -14.30
N ASP A 135 -8.79 0.76 -15.59
CA ASP A 135 -8.88 -0.27 -16.63
C ASP A 135 -7.53 -0.98 -16.79
N THR A 136 -7.47 -2.04 -17.59
CA THR A 136 -6.21 -2.76 -17.83
C THR A 136 -5.13 -1.80 -18.35
N ASP A 137 -3.93 -1.90 -17.78
CA ASP A 137 -2.76 -1.06 -18.02
C ASP A 137 -2.82 0.39 -17.49
N ASP A 138 -3.98 0.84 -16.97
CA ASP A 138 -4.08 2.13 -16.30
C ASP A 138 -3.31 2.15 -14.98
N SER A 139 -2.95 3.37 -14.56
CA SER A 139 -2.32 3.59 -13.25
C SER A 139 -2.86 4.84 -12.56
N ALA A 140 -2.80 4.83 -11.23
CA ALA A 140 -3.04 6.00 -10.39
C ALA A 140 -1.86 6.23 -9.47
N GLN A 141 -1.61 7.49 -9.14
CA GLN A 141 -0.47 7.90 -8.31
C GLN A 141 -0.96 8.63 -7.06
N GLU A 142 -0.30 8.39 -5.93
CA GLU A 142 -0.55 9.11 -4.68
C GLU A 142 0.75 9.31 -3.92
N ARG A 143 0.83 10.42 -3.19
CA ARG A 143 2.00 10.76 -2.36
C ARG A 143 1.69 10.57 -0.89
N LEU A 144 2.43 9.67 -0.24
CA LEU A 144 2.25 9.28 1.16
C LEU A 144 3.29 9.94 2.06
N LYS A 145 2.81 10.50 3.18
CA LYS A 145 3.64 11.16 4.19
C LYS A 145 4.09 10.16 5.24
N VAL A 146 5.39 9.96 5.41
CA VAL A 146 5.92 9.08 6.47
C VAL A 146 6.34 9.92 7.67
N THR A 147 5.59 9.82 8.77
CA THR A 147 5.82 10.59 10.01
C THR A 147 6.61 9.84 11.07
N ARG A 148 6.91 8.57 10.84
CA ARG A 148 7.69 7.72 11.75
C ARG A 148 9.01 7.32 11.11
N ARG A 149 10.08 7.37 11.91
CA ARG A 149 11.39 6.85 11.53
C ARG A 149 11.37 5.32 11.53
N GLY A 150 12.10 4.68 10.61
CA GLY A 150 12.35 3.25 10.60
C GLY A 150 12.04 2.59 9.27
N ALA A 151 11.99 1.26 9.29
CA ALA A 151 11.67 0.45 8.13
C ALA A 151 10.15 0.43 7.89
N VAL A 152 9.75 0.56 6.63
CA VAL A 152 8.40 0.27 6.14
C VAL A 152 8.51 -1.00 5.32
N THR A 153 7.89 -2.05 5.82
CA THR A 153 8.12 -3.43 5.38
C THR A 153 6.97 -3.98 4.55
N GLN A 154 5.83 -3.30 4.54
CA GLN A 154 4.64 -3.76 3.83
C GLN A 154 3.84 -2.58 3.28
N VAL A 155 3.21 -2.80 2.13
CA VAL A 155 2.20 -1.94 1.55
C VAL A 155 0.89 -2.71 1.42
N GLU A 156 -0.21 -2.04 1.66
CA GLU A 156 -1.56 -2.57 1.43
C GLU A 156 -2.33 -1.68 0.47
N VAL A 157 -3.13 -2.31 -0.40
CA VAL A 157 -4.10 -1.66 -1.27
C VAL A 157 -5.48 -2.25 -0.98
N GLU A 158 -6.47 -1.39 -0.74
CA GLU A 158 -7.86 -1.80 -0.51
C GLU A 158 -8.72 -1.61 -1.76
N LEU A 159 -9.45 -2.64 -2.16
CA LEU A 159 -10.33 -2.62 -3.33
C LEU A 159 -11.78 -2.29 -2.97
N GLY A 160 -12.43 -1.51 -3.83
CA GLY A 160 -13.86 -1.18 -3.75
C GLY A 160 -14.72 -2.12 -4.60
N ALA A 161 -14.24 -2.42 -5.82
CA ALA A 161 -14.92 -3.21 -6.81
C ALA A 161 -13.93 -3.87 -7.79
N LEU A 162 -14.36 -4.98 -8.38
CA LEU A 162 -13.67 -5.66 -9.47
C LEU A 162 -14.73 -6.05 -10.50
N GLU A 163 -14.51 -5.64 -11.73
CA GLU A 163 -15.33 -6.00 -12.87
C GLU A 163 -14.51 -6.82 -13.87
N LEU A 164 -15.10 -7.92 -14.34
CA LEU A 164 -14.53 -8.77 -15.38
C LEU A 164 -15.48 -8.80 -16.58
N GLN A 165 -14.93 -8.73 -17.78
CA GLN A 165 -15.67 -8.89 -19.02
C GLN A 165 -14.94 -9.87 -19.94
N GLY A 166 -15.69 -10.59 -20.76
CA GLY A 166 -15.15 -11.42 -21.82
C GLY A 166 -16.17 -12.44 -22.33
N ALA A 167 -15.71 -13.65 -22.64
CA ALA A 167 -16.56 -14.70 -23.22
C ALA A 167 -16.41 -16.05 -22.52
N LEU A 168 -17.54 -16.74 -22.31
CA LEU A 168 -17.62 -18.07 -21.72
C LEU A 168 -18.35 -19.05 -22.64
N THR A 169 -18.01 -20.33 -22.56
CA THR A 169 -18.75 -21.38 -23.27
C THR A 169 -19.86 -21.91 -22.38
N HIS A 170 -21.11 -21.70 -22.77
CA HIS A 170 -22.30 -22.18 -22.07
C HIS A 170 -23.22 -22.92 -23.05
N GLU A 171 -23.56 -24.17 -22.75
CA GLU A 171 -24.36 -25.06 -23.62
C GLU A 171 -23.79 -25.21 -25.05
N GLY A 172 -22.46 -25.20 -25.17
CA GLY A 172 -21.78 -25.30 -26.46
C GLY A 172 -21.81 -24.01 -27.30
N GLN A 173 -22.31 -22.91 -26.76
CA GLN A 173 -22.28 -21.59 -27.39
C GLN A 173 -21.33 -20.66 -26.65
N THR A 174 -20.53 -19.88 -27.37
CA THR A 174 -19.76 -18.78 -26.81
C THR A 174 -20.70 -17.61 -26.52
N ARG A 175 -20.73 -17.14 -25.28
CA ARG A 175 -21.57 -16.03 -24.82
C ARG A 175 -20.69 -14.97 -24.15
N ALA A 176 -21.00 -13.71 -24.41
CA ALA A 176 -20.39 -12.62 -23.65
C ALA A 176 -20.82 -12.72 -22.18
N TYR A 177 -19.96 -12.29 -21.27
CA TYR A 177 -20.32 -12.13 -19.86
C TYR A 177 -19.80 -10.82 -19.28
N ARG A 178 -20.46 -10.39 -18.21
CA ARG A 178 -20.02 -9.30 -17.34
C ARG A 178 -20.19 -9.73 -15.89
N ALA A 179 -19.10 -9.74 -15.13
CA ALA A 179 -19.09 -10.11 -13.73
C ALA A 179 -18.71 -8.94 -12.84
N ASN A 180 -19.57 -8.60 -11.87
CA ASN A 180 -19.25 -7.68 -10.78
C ASN A 180 -18.90 -8.51 -9.55
N VAL A 181 -17.61 -8.67 -9.26
CA VAL A 181 -17.14 -9.46 -8.13
C VAL A 181 -17.14 -8.58 -6.86
N PRO A 182 -17.79 -9.00 -5.76
CA PRO A 182 -17.98 -8.18 -4.58
C PRO A 182 -16.71 -8.15 -3.70
N VAL A 183 -15.63 -7.53 -4.19
CA VAL A 183 -14.32 -7.42 -3.52
C VAL A 183 -14.22 -6.24 -2.53
N ARG A 184 -15.33 -5.61 -2.17
CA ARG A 184 -15.32 -4.42 -1.31
C ARG A 184 -14.65 -4.74 0.03
N GLY A 185 -13.58 -4.01 0.34
CA GLY A 185 -12.79 -4.18 1.55
C GLY A 185 -11.74 -5.29 1.47
N LEU A 186 -11.59 -5.96 0.32
CA LEU A 186 -10.48 -6.87 0.06
C LEU A 186 -9.18 -6.07 0.09
N ARG A 187 -8.23 -6.50 0.93
CA ARG A 187 -6.90 -5.89 1.04
C ARG A 187 -5.88 -6.81 0.41
N LEU A 188 -5.14 -6.27 -0.55
CA LEU A 188 -3.97 -6.91 -1.11
C LEU A 188 -2.74 -6.37 -0.39
N SER A 189 -1.85 -7.25 0.04
CA SER A 189 -0.62 -6.89 0.74
C SER A 189 0.60 -7.32 -0.05
N SER A 190 1.64 -6.49 -0.06
CA SER A 190 2.94 -6.84 -0.63
C SER A 190 4.06 -6.45 0.34
N PRO A 191 5.10 -7.30 0.51
CA PRO A 191 6.31 -6.87 1.18
C PRO A 191 7.01 -5.77 0.37
N ILE A 192 7.64 -4.83 1.06
CA ILE A 192 8.49 -3.76 0.52
C ILE A 192 9.67 -3.55 1.47
N ASP A 193 10.72 -2.88 1.01
CA ASP A 193 11.89 -2.54 1.84
C ASP A 193 12.21 -1.06 1.64
N LEU A 194 11.52 -0.20 2.39
CA LEU A 194 11.78 1.23 2.43
C LEU A 194 12.31 1.62 3.80
N GLN A 195 13.30 2.50 3.84
CA GLN A 195 13.92 2.97 5.07
C GLN A 195 13.75 4.48 5.20
N PHE A 196 13.32 4.95 6.38
CA PHE A 196 13.20 6.37 6.69
C PHE A 196 14.06 6.72 7.90
N ASP A 197 15.28 7.17 7.66
CA ASP A 197 16.18 7.73 8.68
C ASP A 197 17.01 8.90 8.14
N ALA A 198 17.95 9.40 8.95
CA ALA A 198 18.77 10.55 8.59
C ALA A 198 19.71 10.32 7.38
N SER A 199 19.92 9.07 6.97
CA SER A 199 20.75 8.69 5.83
C SER A 199 19.94 8.31 4.59
N SER A 200 18.65 8.04 4.74
CA SER A 200 17.74 7.70 3.64
C SER A 200 17.42 8.91 2.75
N PRO A 201 17.13 8.72 1.46
CA PRO A 201 16.54 9.77 0.62
C PRO A 201 15.20 10.26 1.22
N PHE A 202 15.00 11.58 1.18
CA PHE A 202 13.77 12.20 1.68
C PHE A 202 12.53 11.86 0.82
N GLU A 203 12.73 11.59 -0.48
CA GLU A 203 11.70 11.15 -1.41
C GLU A 203 12.10 9.78 -1.97
N GLN A 204 11.17 8.83 -1.92
CA GLN A 204 11.32 7.46 -2.42
C GLN A 204 10.14 7.12 -3.32
N TRP A 205 10.34 6.17 -4.24
CA TRP A 205 9.34 5.77 -5.23
C TRP A 205 8.95 4.31 -5.02
N LEU A 206 7.67 4.01 -5.20
CA LEU A 206 7.15 2.65 -5.10
C LEU A 206 6.13 2.40 -6.21
N ASP A 207 6.54 1.62 -7.20
CA ASP A 207 5.67 1.16 -8.28
C ASP A 207 5.05 -0.19 -7.90
N LEU A 208 3.73 -0.28 -7.97
CA LEU A 208 2.93 -1.44 -7.60
C LEU A 208 2.08 -1.90 -8.77
N ARG A 209 1.89 -3.22 -8.88
CA ARG A 209 1.06 -3.86 -9.88
C ARG A 209 0.05 -4.76 -9.20
N ILE A 210 -1.22 -4.57 -9.53
CA ILE A 210 -2.32 -5.47 -9.16
C ILE A 210 -2.63 -6.32 -10.39
N GLY A 211 -2.61 -7.64 -10.26
CA GLY A 211 -2.91 -8.53 -11.38
C GLY A 211 -3.46 -9.87 -10.95
N LEU A 212 -4.16 -10.52 -11.88
CA LEU A 212 -4.61 -11.91 -11.76
C LEU A 212 -3.52 -12.83 -12.31
N ASN A 213 -3.08 -13.77 -11.48
CA ASN A 213 -2.04 -14.74 -11.85
C ASN A 213 -2.56 -15.92 -12.68
N GLU A 214 -3.88 -16.05 -12.85
CA GLU A 214 -4.49 -17.10 -13.65
C GLU A 214 -5.84 -16.70 -14.23
N ASP A 215 -6.36 -17.56 -15.10
CA ASP A 215 -7.71 -17.48 -15.62
C ASP A 215 -8.73 -17.98 -14.58
N ILE A 216 -9.16 -17.07 -13.70
CA ILE A 216 -10.12 -17.36 -12.63
C ILE A 216 -11.52 -17.75 -13.14
N VAL A 217 -11.83 -17.56 -14.43
CA VAL A 217 -13.13 -17.94 -15.00
C VAL A 217 -13.10 -19.32 -15.69
N GLU A 218 -11.91 -19.92 -15.84
CA GLU A 218 -11.77 -21.26 -16.39
C GLU A 218 -12.45 -22.31 -15.49
N GLY A 219 -13.31 -23.15 -16.09
CA GLY A 219 -13.97 -24.24 -15.37
C GLY A 219 -15.02 -23.79 -14.34
N LEU A 220 -15.57 -22.58 -14.46
CA LEU A 220 -16.79 -22.22 -13.73
C LEU A 220 -17.95 -23.15 -14.14
N ASP A 221 -18.73 -23.59 -13.16
CA ASP A 221 -19.96 -24.33 -13.43
C ASP A 221 -21.05 -23.36 -13.88
N LEU A 222 -21.38 -23.42 -15.17
CA LEU A 222 -22.40 -22.58 -15.78
C LEU A 222 -23.75 -23.28 -15.91
N SER A 223 -23.94 -24.50 -15.40
CA SER A 223 -25.12 -25.32 -15.68
C SER A 223 -26.46 -24.68 -15.26
N GLU A 224 -26.47 -23.88 -14.20
CA GLU A 224 -27.66 -23.18 -13.69
C GLU A 224 -27.64 -21.66 -13.98
N THR A 225 -26.86 -21.24 -14.97
CA THR A 225 -26.68 -19.81 -15.27
C THR A 225 -27.91 -19.23 -15.97
N GLU A 226 -28.43 -18.13 -15.43
CA GLU A 226 -29.40 -17.28 -16.10
C GLU A 226 -28.71 -16.40 -17.13
N VAL A 227 -29.23 -16.42 -18.36
CA VAL A 227 -28.80 -15.59 -19.47
C VAL A 227 -29.79 -14.44 -19.66
N GLU A 228 -29.30 -13.23 -19.94
CA GLU A 228 -30.13 -12.07 -20.24
C GLU A 228 -30.80 -12.18 -21.63
N GLU A 229 -31.78 -11.31 -21.91
CA GLU A 229 -32.54 -11.32 -23.17
C GLU A 229 -31.66 -11.12 -24.41
N ASP A 230 -30.52 -10.45 -24.26
CA ASP A 230 -29.52 -10.19 -25.31
C ASP A 230 -28.52 -11.35 -25.49
N GLY A 231 -28.61 -12.40 -24.68
CA GLY A 231 -27.71 -13.55 -24.71
C GLY A 231 -26.47 -13.41 -23.80
N THR A 232 -26.30 -12.30 -23.09
CA THR A 232 -25.18 -12.05 -22.17
C THR A 232 -25.38 -12.75 -20.83
N VAL A 233 -24.29 -13.26 -20.25
CA VAL A 233 -24.28 -13.80 -18.88
C VAL A 233 -23.89 -12.68 -17.91
N ARG A 234 -24.83 -12.27 -17.05
CA ARG A 234 -24.56 -11.28 -16.00
C ARG A 234 -24.31 -11.94 -14.66
N ILE A 235 -23.13 -11.75 -14.08
CA ILE A 235 -22.75 -12.35 -12.79
C ILE A 235 -22.66 -11.23 -11.74
N THR A 236 -23.49 -11.30 -10.71
CA THR A 236 -23.50 -10.36 -9.59
C THR A 236 -23.81 -11.12 -8.29
N ASN A 237 -23.80 -10.41 -7.15
CA ASN A 237 -24.28 -10.98 -5.88
C ASN A 237 -25.79 -11.30 -5.86
N THR A 238 -26.56 -10.84 -6.86
CA THR A 238 -28.01 -11.05 -6.95
C THR A 238 -28.44 -11.90 -8.15
N ARG A 239 -27.63 -11.97 -9.21
CA ARG A 239 -27.86 -12.82 -10.39
C ARG A 239 -26.67 -13.75 -10.57
N ASN A 240 -26.94 -15.03 -10.81
CA ASN A 240 -25.88 -16.05 -10.90
C ASN A 240 -24.99 -16.06 -9.64
N ARG A 241 -25.61 -15.94 -8.45
CA ARG A 241 -24.92 -15.74 -7.17
C ARG A 241 -23.88 -16.83 -6.87
N ALA A 242 -24.20 -18.09 -7.15
CA ALA A 242 -23.28 -19.20 -6.90
C ALA A 242 -21.97 -19.06 -7.70
N ILE A 243 -22.04 -18.48 -8.91
CA ILE A 243 -20.86 -18.19 -9.74
C ILE A 243 -20.11 -16.98 -9.17
N ALA A 244 -20.81 -15.95 -8.72
CA ALA A 244 -20.19 -14.78 -8.09
C ALA A 244 -19.42 -15.15 -6.80
N GLU A 245 -19.94 -16.10 -6.02
CA GLU A 245 -19.26 -16.64 -4.82
C GLU A 245 -17.99 -17.42 -5.19
N GLN A 246 -18.05 -18.29 -6.21
CA GLN A 246 -16.85 -18.98 -6.74
C GLN A 246 -15.80 -18.00 -7.26
N LEU A 247 -16.22 -16.97 -7.99
CA LEU A 247 -15.32 -15.93 -8.49
C LEU A 247 -14.66 -15.16 -7.35
N LEU A 248 -15.41 -14.81 -6.30
CA LEU A 248 -14.84 -14.11 -5.14
C LEU A 248 -13.74 -14.95 -4.46
N GLU A 249 -13.98 -16.25 -4.28
CA GLU A 249 -12.98 -17.15 -3.69
C GLU A 249 -11.71 -17.21 -4.54
N ARG A 250 -11.84 -17.36 -5.86
CA ARG A 250 -10.70 -17.40 -6.79
C ARG A 250 -9.98 -16.06 -6.86
N VAL A 251 -10.70 -14.94 -6.86
CA VAL A 251 -10.08 -13.60 -6.80
C VAL A 251 -9.25 -13.45 -5.53
N ALA A 252 -9.75 -13.89 -4.38
CA ALA A 252 -8.98 -13.84 -3.14
C ALA A 252 -7.70 -14.71 -3.16
N GLN A 253 -7.67 -15.76 -3.97
CA GLN A 253 -6.52 -16.66 -4.12
C GLN A 253 -5.51 -16.18 -5.18
N HIS A 254 -5.99 -15.54 -6.25
CA HIS A 254 -5.20 -15.31 -7.46
C HIS A 254 -4.97 -13.83 -7.81
N LEU A 255 -5.67 -12.91 -7.17
CA LEU A 255 -5.39 -11.48 -7.28
C LEU A 255 -4.24 -11.12 -6.35
N ALA A 256 -3.16 -10.60 -6.91
CA ALA A 256 -1.94 -10.28 -6.18
C ALA A 256 -1.55 -8.82 -6.35
N LEU A 257 -0.95 -8.27 -5.30
CA LEU A 257 -0.21 -7.01 -5.32
C LEU A 257 1.28 -7.33 -5.33
N THR A 258 2.01 -6.79 -6.29
CA THR A 258 3.47 -7.00 -6.42
C THR A 258 4.19 -5.69 -6.67
N PRO A 259 5.41 -5.48 -6.14
CA PRO A 259 6.23 -4.35 -6.52
C PRO A 259 6.74 -4.57 -7.96
N SER A 260 6.75 -3.51 -8.77
CA SER A 260 7.42 -3.56 -10.06
C SER A 260 8.91 -3.79 -9.88
N PRO A 261 9.57 -4.62 -10.71
CA PRO A 261 11.01 -4.72 -10.70
C PRO A 261 11.61 -3.34 -11.08
N SER A 262 12.45 -2.81 -10.19
CA SER A 262 13.23 -1.57 -10.38
C SER A 262 14.25 -1.70 -11.51
#